data_AF-A0AAJ2TR92-F1
#
_entry.id   AF-A0AAJ2TR92-F1
#
_cell.length_a   1.000
_cell.length_b   1.000
_cell.length_c   1.000
_cell.angle_alpha   90.00
_cell.angle_beta   90.00
_cell.angle_gamma   90.00
#
_symmetry.space_group_name_H-M   'P 1'
#
loop_
_entity.id
_entity.type
_entity.pdbx_description
1 polymer ?
#
loop_
_entity_poly.entity_id
_entity_poly.type
_entity_poly.pdbx_seq_one_letter_code
_entity_poly.pdbx_strand_id
1 'polypeptide(L)'
;MNLQTAPAPQYRMLPDSCQFELLDVDVLQDPASGRLLHLYSLVARCLSCETIFKAEEGQGLVSHTVARVVRCPTGCGQQAFKPALLRSWRPQAIAQA
;
A
#
# COMPACT_ATOMS: atom_id res chain seq x y z
N MET A 1 -37.15 -1.99 -13.27
CA MET A 1 -35.69 -1.85 -13.31
C MET A 1 -35.11 -2.53 -12.08
N ASN A 2 -34.58 -3.74 -12.21
CA ASN A 2 -33.93 -4.44 -11.10
C ASN A 2 -32.44 -4.10 -11.14
N LEU A 3 -31.98 -3.25 -10.21
CA LEU A 3 -30.54 -3.07 -9.98
C LEU A 3 -30.03 -4.33 -9.29
N GLN A 4 -29.51 -5.27 -10.07
CA GLN A 4 -28.67 -6.34 -9.57
C GLN A 4 -27.37 -5.72 -9.05
N THR A 5 -27.29 -5.49 -7.74
CA THR A 5 -26.05 -5.16 -7.06
C THR A 5 -25.14 -6.38 -7.21
N ALA A 6 -24.15 -6.31 -8.11
CA ALA A 6 -23.12 -7.34 -8.20
C ALA A 6 -22.49 -7.51 -6.80
N PRO A 7 -22.35 -8.74 -6.29
CA PRO A 7 -21.71 -8.94 -5.00
C PRO A 7 -20.29 -8.38 -5.09
N ALA A 8 -19.98 -7.41 -4.23
CA ALA A 8 -18.61 -6.97 -4.02
C ALA A 8 -17.77 -8.24 -3.82
N PRO A 9 -16.68 -8.43 -4.56
CA PRO A 9 -15.95 -9.68 -4.50
C PRO A 9 -15.50 -9.89 -3.05
N GLN A 10 -16.04 -10.94 -2.42
CA GLN A 10 -15.63 -11.42 -1.12
C GLN A 10 -14.24 -12.02 -1.29
N TYR A 11 -13.24 -11.15 -1.45
CA TYR A 11 -11.85 -11.52 -1.57
C TYR A 11 -11.43 -12.13 -0.24
N ARG A 12 -11.39 -13.47 -0.19
CA ARG A 12 -10.59 -14.19 0.79
C ARG A 12 -9.19 -13.63 0.71
N MET A 13 -8.79 -12.92 1.77
CA MET A 13 -7.46 -12.34 1.94
C MET A 13 -6.44 -13.47 1.92
N LEU A 14 -5.89 -13.82 0.75
CA LEU A 14 -4.63 -14.54 0.71
C LEU A 14 -3.59 -13.60 1.35
N PRO A 15 -2.90 -14.03 2.41
CA PRO A 15 -1.81 -13.24 2.98
C PRO A 15 -0.72 -13.10 1.91
N ASP A 16 -0.33 -11.86 1.63
CA ASP A 16 0.77 -11.46 0.73
C ASP A 16 0.86 -12.25 -0.59
N SER A 17 -0.18 -12.15 -1.43
CA SER A 17 -0.20 -12.79 -2.76
C SER A 17 0.71 -12.13 -3.80
N CYS A 18 1.35 -11.02 -3.46
CA CYS A 18 2.29 -10.30 -4.31
C CYS A 18 3.33 -9.58 -3.44
N GLN A 19 4.49 -9.27 -4.02
CA GLN A 19 5.50 -8.42 -3.39
C GLN A 19 5.56 -7.05 -4.06
N PHE A 20 5.82 -6.02 -3.26
CA PHE A 20 5.93 -4.64 -3.69
C PHE A 20 7.20 -4.00 -3.14
N GLU A 21 7.90 -3.27 -4.00
CA GLU A 21 8.98 -2.37 -3.63
C GLU A 21 8.38 -0.98 -3.38
N LEU A 22 8.59 -0.43 -2.18
CA LEU A 22 8.14 0.94 -1.83
C LEU A 22 9.16 1.96 -2.34
N LEU A 23 8.73 2.77 -3.30
CA LEU A 23 9.55 3.82 -3.94
C LEU A 23 9.38 5.17 -3.27
N ASP A 24 8.19 5.48 -2.77
CA ASP A 24 7.90 6.71 -2.04
C ASP A 24 6.81 6.48 -0.99
N VAL A 25 6.87 7.21 0.13
CA VAL A 25 5.88 7.13 1.21
C VAL A 25 5.58 8.55 1.71
N ASP A 26 4.36 9.01 1.45
CA ASP A 26 3.85 10.29 1.92
C ASP A 26 3.05 10.09 3.21
N VAL A 27 3.61 10.55 4.32
CA VAL A 27 3.17 10.20 5.67
C VAL A 27 3.34 11.38 6.62
N LEU A 28 2.32 11.61 7.45
CA LEU A 28 2.43 12.47 8.61
C LEU A 28 2.97 11.68 9.80
N GLN A 29 4.10 12.12 10.35
CA GLN A 29 4.71 11.55 11.55
C GLN A 29 4.76 12.59 12.68
N ASP A 30 4.60 12.11 13.91
CA ASP A 30 4.87 12.92 15.09
C ASP A 30 6.38 13.15 15.22
N PRO A 31 6.88 14.40 15.20
CA PRO A 31 8.31 14.68 15.17
C PRO A 31 9.03 14.32 16.47
N ALA A 32 8.31 14.23 17.60
CA ALA A 32 8.91 13.89 18.89
C ALA A 32 9.08 12.38 19.09
N SER A 33 8.13 11.58 18.60
CA SER A 33 8.07 10.12 18.82
C SER A 33 8.31 9.27 17.57
N GLY A 34 8.33 9.87 16.37
CA GLY A 34 8.37 9.16 15.10
C GLY A 34 7.11 8.32 14.84
N ARG A 35 6.04 8.52 15.62
CA ARG A 35 4.79 7.78 15.47
C ARG A 35 4.12 8.19 14.16
N LEU A 36 3.70 7.21 13.36
CA LEU A 36 2.89 7.43 12.18
C LEU A 36 1.49 7.91 12.60
N LEU A 37 1.14 9.15 12.25
CA LEU A 37 -0.15 9.77 12.52
C LEU A 37 -1.12 9.50 11.37
N HIS A 38 -0.66 9.68 10.12
CA HIS A 38 -1.47 9.48 8.93
C HIS A 38 -0.62 9.06 7.74
N LEU A 39 -1.15 8.18 6.89
CA LEU A 39 -0.51 7.78 5.63
C LEU A 39 -1.37 8.36 4.50
N TYR A 40 -0.87 9.37 3.80
CA TYR A 40 -1.59 10.01 2.70
C TYR A 40 -1.52 9.15 1.45
N SER A 41 -0.32 8.73 1.08
CA SER A 41 -0.10 7.88 -0.09
C SER A 41 1.21 7.12 -0.01
N LEU A 42 1.37 6.15 -0.90
CA LEU A 42 2.66 5.53 -1.18
C LEU A 42 2.79 5.27 -2.68
N VAL A 43 4.02 5.26 -3.17
CA VAL A 43 4.34 4.81 -4.53
C VAL A 43 4.99 3.44 -4.41
N ALA A 44 4.44 2.47 -5.11
CA ALA A 44 4.91 1.10 -5.09
C ALA A 44 5.15 0.57 -6.50
N ARG A 45 6.19 -0.25 -6.66
CA ARG A 45 6.39 -1.12 -7.82
C ARG A 45 5.91 -2.52 -7.46
N CYS A 46 5.01 -3.07 -8.26
CA CYS A 46 4.67 -4.49 -8.18
C CYS A 46 5.82 -5.33 -8.75
N LEU A 47 6.36 -6.28 -7.99
CA LEU A 47 7.46 -7.12 -8.46
C LEU A 47 7.02 -8.24 -9.40
N SER A 48 5.70 -8.47 -9.54
CA SER A 48 5.15 -9.47 -10.46
C SER A 48 4.92 -8.94 -11.89
N CYS A 49 4.50 -7.68 -12.02
CA CYS A 49 4.17 -7.06 -13.32
C CYS A 49 4.93 -5.76 -13.60
N GLU A 50 5.87 -5.39 -12.73
CA GLU A 50 6.72 -4.20 -12.80
C GLU A 50 5.98 -2.85 -12.81
N THR A 51 4.65 -2.87 -12.70
CA THR A 51 3.82 -1.66 -12.72
C THR A 51 4.12 -0.80 -11.50
N ILE A 52 4.44 0.46 -11.75
CA ILE A 52 4.60 1.51 -10.74
C ILE A 52 3.29 2.27 -10.61
N PHE A 53 2.79 2.43 -9.39
CA PHE A 53 1.54 3.14 -9.13
C PHE A 53 1.57 3.86 -7.80
N LYS A 54 0.80 4.95 -7.72
CA LYS A 54 0.50 5.64 -6.47
C LYS A 54 -0.75 5.00 -5.85
N ALA A 55 -0.66 4.65 -4.58
CA ALA A 55 -1.75 4.08 -3.80
C ALA A 55 -2.21 5.08 -2.74
N GLU A 56 -3.51 5.34 -2.71
CA GLU A 56 -4.21 6.22 -1.78
C GLU A 56 -5.37 5.45 -1.15
N GLU A 57 -5.87 5.90 0.00
CA GLU A 57 -6.95 5.19 0.70
C GLU A 57 -8.18 5.02 -0.22
N GLY A 58 -8.59 3.76 -0.43
CA GLY A 58 -9.67 3.41 -1.35
C GLY A 58 -9.25 3.28 -2.82
N GLN A 59 -8.01 3.62 -3.17
CA GLN A 59 -7.40 3.48 -4.50
C GLN A 59 -6.06 2.77 -4.40
N GLY A 60 -6.09 1.43 -4.36
CA GLY A 60 -4.89 0.61 -4.26
C GLY A 60 -4.29 0.52 -2.85
N LEU A 61 -4.79 1.28 -1.88
CA LEU A 61 -4.45 1.19 -0.46
C LEU A 61 -5.72 0.98 0.39
N VAL A 62 -5.63 0.09 1.37
CA VAL A 62 -6.65 -0.10 2.41
C VAL A 62 -5.99 -0.08 3.78
N SER A 63 -6.41 0.85 4.63
CA SER A 63 -5.88 1.03 5.98
C SER A 63 -6.71 0.28 7.02
N HIS A 64 -6.10 -0.72 7.66
CA HIS A 64 -6.65 -1.38 8.84
C HIS A 64 -5.94 -0.87 10.11
N THR A 65 -6.55 -1.05 11.28
CA THR A 65 -5.96 -0.67 12.58
C THR A 65 -4.55 -1.26 12.78
N VAL A 66 -4.29 -2.44 12.22
CA VAL A 66 -3.03 -3.20 12.43
C VAL A 66 -2.13 -3.29 11.19
N ALA A 67 -2.60 -2.87 10.01
CA ALA A 67 -1.87 -3.03 8.76
C ALA A 67 -2.28 -2.00 7.69
N ARG A 68 -1.42 -1.82 6.69
CA ARG A 68 -1.71 -1.05 5.47
C ARG A 68 -1.59 -2.01 4.29
N VAL A 69 -2.69 -2.30 3.61
CA VAL A 69 -2.72 -3.29 2.53
C VAL A 69 -2.63 -2.56 1.19
N VAL A 70 -1.58 -2.86 0.42
CA VAL A 70 -1.38 -2.34 -0.94
C VAL A 70 -1.83 -3.39 -1.94
N ARG A 71 -2.57 -2.97 -2.97
CA ARG A 71 -3.08 -3.83 -4.04
C ARG A 71 -2.54 -3.37 -5.38
N CYS A 72 -2.10 -4.34 -6.19
CA CYS A 72 -1.68 -4.06 -7.55
C CYS A 72 -2.90 -3.68 -8.40
N PRO A 73 -2.88 -2.54 -9.13
CA PRO A 73 -4.00 -2.11 -9.97
C PRO A 73 -4.26 -3.06 -11.14
N THR A 74 -3.27 -3.86 -11.56
CA THR A 74 -3.42 -4.87 -12.62
C THR A 74 -3.96 -6.21 -12.10
N GLY A 75 -4.23 -6.33 -10.80
CA GLY A 75 -4.81 -7.53 -10.19
C GLY A 75 -3.81 -8.64 -9.85
N CYS A 76 -2.49 -8.37 -9.84
CA CYS A 76 -1.48 -9.39 -9.49
C CYS A 76 -1.57 -9.91 -8.05
N GLY A 77 -2.10 -9.10 -7.14
CA GLY A 77 -2.23 -9.46 -5.74
C GLY A 77 -2.12 -8.27 -4.80
N GLN A 78 -1.82 -8.56 -3.54
CA GLN A 78 -1.74 -7.57 -2.47
C GLN A 78 -0.68 -7.92 -1.43
N GLN A 79 -0.20 -6.92 -0.69
CA GLN A 79 0.75 -7.08 0.42
C GLN A 79 0.36 -6.21 1.60
N ALA A 80 0.47 -6.74 2.81
CA ALA A 80 0.27 -5.99 4.04
C ALA A 80 1.60 -5.41 4.57
N PHE A 81 1.64 -4.09 4.72
CA PHE A 81 2.73 -3.39 5.39
C PHE A 81 2.38 -3.14 6.86
N LYS A 82 3.29 -3.57 7.75
CA LYS A 82 3.21 -3.25 9.17
C LYS A 82 3.53 -1.75 9.36
N PRO A 83 2.82 -1.04 10.26
CA PRO A 83 3.11 0.37 10.53
C PRO A 83 4.57 0.65 10.94
N ALA A 84 5.24 -0.31 11.59
CA ALA A 84 6.65 -0.19 11.96
C ALA A 84 7.60 -0.09 10.75
N LEU A 85 7.28 -0.77 9.65
CA LEU A 85 8.06 -0.70 8.42
C LEU A 85 7.90 0.67 7.76
N LEU A 86 6.67 1.20 7.71
CA LEU A 86 6.41 2.53 7.15
C LEU A 86 7.03 3.65 7.99
N ARG A 87 7.12 3.50 9.32
CA ARG A 87 7.83 4.45 10.20
C ARG A 87 9.33 4.52 9.93
N SER A 88 9.93 3.36 9.63
CA SER A 88 11.37 3.24 9.37
C SER A 88 11.74 3.38 7.90
N TRP A 89 10.73 3.50 7.03
CA TRP A 89 10.96 3.71 5.61
C TRP A 89 11.73 5.01 5.42
N ARG A 90 12.82 4.91 4.69
CA ARG A 90 13.61 6.04 4.22
C ARG A 90 13.62 5.97 2.71
N PRO A 91 13.58 7.12 2.02
CA PRO A 91 13.90 7.13 0.61
C PRO A 91 15.24 6.44 0.46
N GLN A 92 15.29 5.35 -0.31
CA GLN A 92 16.56 4.90 -0.84
C GLN A 92 17.00 6.05 -1.73
N ALA A 93 17.84 6.93 -1.20
CA ALA A 93 18.50 7.93 -2.00
C ALA A 93 19.09 7.16 -3.17
N ILE A 94 18.56 7.41 -4.36
CA ILE A 94 19.11 6.90 -5.60
C ILE A 94 20.56 7.34 -5.51
N ALA A 95 21.47 6.39 -5.26
CA ALA A 95 22.88 6.63 -5.45
C ALA A 95 23.01 6.92 -6.95
N GLN A 96 22.89 8.20 -7.30
CA GLN A 96 23.24 8.68 -8.62
C GLN A 96 24.75 8.52 -8.70
N ALA A 97 25.17 7.38 -9.23
CA ALA A 97 26.51 7.14 -9.71
C ALA A 97 26.70 7.83 -11.07
#